data_AF-A0A943JX24-F1
#
_entry.id   AF-A0A943JX24-F1
#
_cell.length_a   1.000
_cell.length_b   1.000
_cell.length_c   1.000
_cell.angle_alpha   90.00
_cell.angle_beta   90.00
_cell.angle_gamma   90.00
#
_symmetry.space_group_name_H-M   'P 1'
#
loop_
_entity.id
_entity.type
_entity.pdbx_description
1 polymer ?
#
loop_
_entity_poly.entity_id
_entity_poly.type
_entity_poly.pdbx_seq_one_letter_code
_entity_poly.pdbx_strand_id
1 'polypeptide(L)'
;MCKSKTDRGCARYYYDIKYATTKVDAGSSQTIVDTVNYPKIILNSGAVLAVYQYNNPDCYKMQEDVATDEYGRPIKNPDGTNQTITWKNTRCALIRMDVNGLKNPNQFGRDAFGLQVTKQRVEVEGWSFVGTASLRNILSGKDEFVYTNYAKGDKVKF
;
A
#
# COMPACT_ATOMS: atom_id res chain seq x y z
N MET A 1 9.75 -17.43 8.83
CA MET A 1 9.98 -16.21 8.02
C MET A 1 10.00 -16.61 6.55
N CYS A 2 9.34 -15.86 5.68
CA CYS A 2 9.34 -16.05 4.23
C CYS A 2 10.11 -14.91 3.58
N LYS A 3 11.27 -15.21 2.99
CA LYS A 3 12.08 -14.21 2.28
C LYS A 3 11.51 -13.97 0.89
N SER A 4 10.98 -15.02 0.26
CA SER A 4 10.39 -14.97 -1.07
C SER A 4 9.16 -15.88 -1.21
N LYS A 5 8.37 -15.67 -2.28
CA LYS A 5 7.24 -16.53 -2.66
C LYS A 5 7.66 -17.96 -2.97
N THR A 6 8.90 -18.16 -3.42
CA THR A 6 9.43 -19.47 -3.82
C THR A 6 9.96 -20.29 -2.64
N ASP A 7 10.10 -19.69 -1.46
CA ASP A 7 10.49 -20.43 -0.26
C ASP A 7 9.43 -21.49 0.06
N ARG A 8 9.87 -22.66 0.52
CA ARG A 8 8.98 -23.81 0.78
C ARG A 8 7.87 -23.42 1.75
N GLY A 9 6.62 -23.57 1.31
CA GLY A 9 5.42 -23.25 2.10
C GLY A 9 5.07 -21.76 2.21
N CYS A 10 5.84 -20.88 1.57
CA CYS A 10 5.66 -19.43 1.67
C CYS A 10 4.73 -18.84 0.62
N ALA A 11 4.52 -19.53 -0.51
CA ALA A 11 3.76 -19.01 -1.64
C ALA A 11 2.38 -18.46 -1.27
N ARG A 12 1.72 -19.09 -0.29
CA ARG A 12 0.40 -18.71 0.21
C ARG A 12 0.34 -17.36 0.92
N TYR A 13 1.46 -16.78 1.35
CA TYR A 13 1.53 -15.48 2.04
C TYR A 13 1.86 -14.31 1.09
N TYR A 14 1.90 -14.57 -0.21
CA TYR A 14 2.10 -13.59 -1.27
C TYR A 14 0.84 -13.50 -2.13
N TYR A 15 -0.26 -13.15 -1.47
CA TYR A 15 -1.57 -12.91 -2.05
C TYR A 15 -1.77 -11.43 -2.36
N ASP A 16 -2.74 -11.15 -3.21
CA ASP A 16 -3.17 -9.81 -3.55
C ASP A 16 -3.94 -9.18 -2.39
N ILE A 17 -3.68 -7.90 -2.09
CA ILE A 17 -4.43 -7.12 -1.11
C ILE A 17 -5.14 -5.97 -1.82
N LYS A 18 -6.43 -5.80 -1.62
CA LYS A 18 -7.15 -4.63 -2.15
C LYS A 18 -6.62 -3.35 -1.50
N TYR A 19 -6.42 -2.29 -2.30
CA TYR A 19 -6.22 -0.95 -1.77
C TYR A 19 -7.45 -0.48 -0.98
N ALA A 20 -7.25 0.45 -0.05
CA ALA A 20 -8.29 0.99 0.79
C ALA A 20 -9.36 1.71 -0.05
N THR A 21 -8.94 2.53 -1.01
CA THR A 21 -9.81 3.18 -1.99
C THR A 21 -9.61 2.58 -3.37
N THR A 22 -10.57 2.81 -4.25
CA THR A 22 -10.53 2.37 -5.64
C THR A 22 -9.29 2.92 -6.34
N LYS A 23 -8.42 2.04 -6.83
CA LYS A 23 -7.29 2.36 -7.71
C LYS A 23 -7.49 1.63 -9.01
N VAL A 24 -7.21 2.27 -10.14
CA VAL A 24 -7.35 1.63 -11.45
C VAL A 24 -6.03 1.50 -12.18
N ASP A 25 -5.99 0.56 -13.12
CA ASP A 25 -4.98 0.49 -14.15
C ASP A 25 -5.16 1.64 -15.15
N ALA A 26 -4.07 2.37 -15.37
CA ALA A 26 -4.00 3.51 -16.28
C ALA A 26 -4.42 3.14 -17.72
N GLY A 27 -4.20 1.90 -18.15
CA GLY A 27 -4.49 1.46 -19.52
C GLY A 27 -5.91 0.97 -19.76
N SER A 28 -6.64 0.57 -18.71
CA SER A 28 -7.88 -0.20 -18.88
C SER A 28 -9.06 0.27 -18.04
N SER A 29 -8.88 1.23 -17.14
CA SER A 29 -9.93 1.69 -16.20
C SER A 29 -10.46 0.57 -15.28
N GLN A 30 -9.74 -0.55 -15.20
CA GLN A 30 -10.07 -1.67 -14.33
C GLN A 30 -9.41 -1.50 -12.97
N THR A 31 -10.12 -1.86 -11.90
CA THR A 31 -9.58 -1.81 -10.55
C THR A 31 -8.40 -2.77 -10.37
N ILE A 32 -7.38 -2.30 -9.65
CA ILE A 32 -6.17 -3.06 -9.35
C ILE A 32 -5.98 -3.25 -7.85
N VAL A 33 -5.02 -4.10 -7.49
CA VAL A 33 -4.72 -4.53 -6.12
C VAL A 33 -3.22 -4.41 -5.87
N ASP A 34 -2.83 -4.39 -4.60
CA ASP A 34 -1.43 -4.45 -4.17
C ASP A 34 -0.91 -5.89 -4.32
N THR A 35 0.02 -6.09 -5.25
CA THR A 35 0.67 -7.39 -5.50
C THR A 35 2.09 -7.41 -4.94
N VAL A 36 2.38 -6.56 -3.95
CA VAL A 36 3.76 -6.26 -3.55
C VAL A 36 4.40 -7.41 -2.78
N ASN A 37 5.55 -7.85 -3.29
CA ASN A 37 6.25 -9.06 -2.92
C ASN A 37 7.38 -8.78 -1.90
N TYR A 38 7.06 -8.14 -0.78
CA TYR A 38 8.03 -7.97 0.32
C TYR A 38 8.17 -9.24 1.16
N PRO A 39 9.36 -9.51 1.75
CA PRO A 39 9.53 -10.56 2.76
C PRO A 39 8.47 -10.49 3.86
N LYS A 40 8.05 -11.65 4.37
CA LYS A 40 6.98 -11.80 5.35
C LYS A 40 7.47 -12.45 6.64
N ILE A 41 7.09 -11.87 7.77
CA ILE A 41 7.13 -12.50 9.09
C ILE A 41 5.71 -12.94 9.41
N ILE A 42 5.54 -14.21 9.76
CA ILE A 42 4.23 -14.82 10.04
C ILE A 42 4.18 -15.04 11.54
N LEU A 43 3.19 -14.46 12.20
CA LEU A 43 2.96 -14.61 13.63
C LEU A 43 2.13 -15.87 13.91
N ASN A 44 2.20 -16.38 15.15
CA ASN A 44 1.44 -17.57 15.56
C ASN A 44 -0.08 -17.38 15.47
N SER A 45 -0.56 -16.12 15.51
CA SER A 45 -1.97 -15.78 15.30
C SER A 45 -2.41 -15.89 13.82
N GLY A 46 -1.46 -16.07 12.90
CA GLY A 46 -1.71 -16.02 11.46
C GLY A 46 -1.56 -14.63 10.85
N ALA A 47 -1.38 -13.58 11.68
CA ALA A 47 -1.09 -12.23 11.19
C ALA A 47 0.25 -12.17 10.44
N VAL A 48 0.34 -11.27 9.47
CA VAL A 48 1.49 -11.15 8.58
C VAL A 48 2.09 -9.75 8.67
N LEU A 49 3.40 -9.67 8.86
CA LEU A 49 4.17 -8.43 8.84
C LEU A 49 5.09 -8.42 7.63
N ALA A 50 5.11 -7.31 6.91
CA ALA A 50 6.04 -7.03 5.82
C ALA A 50 6.86 -5.78 6.16
N VAL A 51 8.18 -5.90 6.09
CA VAL A 51 9.09 -4.77 6.31
C VAL A 51 9.85 -4.49 5.01
N TYR A 52 9.76 -3.25 4.54
CA TYR A 52 10.49 -2.78 3.37
C TYR A 52 11.46 -1.68 3.81
N GLN A 53 12.76 -1.92 3.62
CA GLN A 53 13.80 -0.94 3.90
C GLN A 53 14.04 -0.07 2.67
N TYR A 54 14.05 1.25 2.85
CA TYR A 54 14.57 2.17 1.85
C TYR A 54 16.09 2.27 2.01
N ASN A 55 16.79 2.11 0.90
CA ASN A 55 18.24 2.36 0.83
C ASN A 55 18.52 3.83 0.53
N ASN A 56 17.97 4.73 1.36
CA ASN A 56 18.19 6.17 1.27
C ASN A 56 19.21 6.56 2.36
N PRO A 57 20.40 7.09 1.99
CA PRO A 57 21.32 7.65 2.98
C PRO A 57 20.60 8.67 3.83
N ASP A 58 20.76 8.56 5.15
CA ASP A 58 20.14 9.50 6.09
C ASP A 58 18.63 9.63 5.84
N CYS A 59 17.97 8.51 5.49
CA CYS A 59 16.55 8.41 5.14
C CYS A 59 16.04 9.50 4.20
N TYR A 60 16.89 10.03 3.34
CA TYR A 60 16.57 11.18 2.50
C TYR A 60 16.86 10.85 1.03
N LYS A 61 15.88 11.09 0.18
CA LYS A 61 16.06 11.05 -1.28
C LYS A 61 15.03 11.96 -1.95
N MET A 62 15.50 12.84 -2.82
CA MET A 62 14.61 13.51 -3.78
C MET A 62 14.24 12.50 -4.85
N GLN A 63 12.94 12.34 -5.09
CA GLN A 63 12.40 11.38 -6.04
C GLN A 63 11.48 12.10 -7.02
N GLU A 64 11.60 11.75 -8.29
CA GLU A 64 10.65 12.11 -9.33
C GLU A 64 9.66 10.95 -9.51
N ASP A 65 8.37 11.26 -9.57
CA ASP A 65 7.29 10.31 -9.78
C ASP A 65 6.27 10.87 -10.78
N VAL A 66 5.40 10.01 -11.29
CA VAL A 66 4.30 10.42 -12.16
C VAL A 66 3.18 11.04 -11.32
N ALA A 67 2.74 12.23 -11.71
CA ALA A 67 1.55 12.85 -11.11
C ALA A 67 0.33 11.99 -11.43
N THR A 68 -0.48 11.68 -10.42
CA THR A 68 -1.68 10.86 -10.58
C THR A 68 -2.92 11.54 -10.05
N ASP A 69 -4.08 11.20 -10.62
CA ASP A 69 -5.38 11.59 -10.11
C ASP A 69 -5.80 10.77 -8.88
N GLU A 70 -7.02 11.01 -8.38
CA GLU A 70 -7.56 10.32 -7.20
C GLU A 70 -7.68 8.79 -7.35
N TYR A 71 -7.68 8.27 -8.58
CA TYR A 71 -7.73 6.82 -8.88
C TYR A 71 -6.36 6.24 -9.20
N GLY A 72 -5.29 7.04 -9.12
CA GLY A 72 -3.93 6.62 -9.43
C GLY A 72 -3.60 6.61 -10.93
N ARG A 73 -4.41 7.25 -11.79
CA ARG A 73 -4.14 7.36 -13.23
C ARG A 73 -3.17 8.52 -13.51
N PRO A 74 -2.20 8.36 -14.43
CA PRO A 74 -1.30 9.44 -14.81
C PRO A 74 -2.05 10.67 -15.35
N ILE A 75 -1.71 11.84 -14.82
CA ILE A 75 -2.16 13.12 -15.37
C ILE A 75 -1.28 13.46 -16.57
N LYS A 76 -1.89 13.86 -17.68
CA LYS A 76 -1.19 14.15 -18.95
C LYS A 76 -0.93 15.65 -19.14
N ASN A 77 0.19 15.97 -19.78
CA ASN A 77 0.46 17.27 -20.38
C ASN A 77 -0.33 17.43 -21.69
N PRO A 78 -0.47 18.67 -22.23
CA PRO A 78 -1.10 18.89 -23.53
C PRO A 78 -0.49 18.11 -24.69
N ASP A 79 0.80 17.78 -24.60
CA ASP A 79 1.54 16.98 -25.60
C ASP A 79 1.36 15.45 -25.45
N GLY A 80 0.54 15.01 -24.48
CA GLY A 80 0.26 13.59 -24.20
C GLY A 80 1.29 12.88 -23.31
N THR A 81 2.38 13.55 -22.92
CA THR A 81 3.36 13.02 -21.95
C THR A 81 2.78 13.03 -20.52
N ASN A 82 3.35 12.24 -19.61
CA ASN A 82 2.93 12.26 -18.21
C ASN A 82 3.49 13.50 -17.51
N GLN A 83 2.66 14.16 -16.70
CA GLN A 83 3.15 15.12 -15.72
C GLN A 83 3.99 14.40 -14.66
N THR A 84 5.07 15.04 -14.23
CA THR A 84 5.93 14.53 -13.16
C THR A 84 5.85 15.43 -11.94
N ILE A 85 6.00 14.83 -10.77
CA ILE A 85 6.14 15.52 -9.50
C ILE A 85 7.47 15.14 -8.87
N THR A 86 8.13 16.13 -8.28
CA THR A 86 9.31 15.89 -7.46
C THR A 86 8.90 15.99 -6.00
N TRP A 87 9.19 14.95 -5.21
CA TRP A 87 8.89 14.94 -3.80
C TRP A 87 10.05 14.45 -2.96
N LYS A 88 10.05 14.91 -1.71
CA LYS A 88 11.08 14.58 -0.72
C LYS A 88 10.66 13.30 0.02
N ASN A 89 11.34 12.20 -0.27
CA ASN A 89 11.18 10.97 0.49
C ASN A 89 12.06 11.01 1.75
N THR A 90 11.43 11.06 2.92
CA THR A 90 12.07 11.07 4.24
C THR A 90 12.00 9.72 4.98
N ARG A 91 11.57 8.66 4.29
CA ARG A 91 11.32 7.35 4.87
C ARG A 91 12.60 6.52 4.92
N CYS A 92 12.82 5.87 6.06
CA CYS A 92 13.82 4.83 6.26
C CYS A 92 13.25 3.44 5.92
N ALA A 93 11.98 3.21 6.23
CA ALA A 93 11.30 1.93 5.99
C ALA A 93 9.78 2.09 5.91
N LEU A 94 9.11 1.09 5.35
CA LEU A 94 7.68 0.81 5.55
C LEU A 94 7.51 -0.46 6.37
N ILE A 95 6.48 -0.47 7.20
CA ILE A 95 5.98 -1.66 7.90
C ILE A 95 4.51 -1.80 7.53
N ARG A 96 4.16 -2.89 6.85
CA ARG A 96 2.78 -3.22 6.51
C ARG A 96 2.34 -4.46 7.29
N MET A 97 1.18 -4.36 7.91
CA MET A 97 0.66 -5.35 8.84
C MET A 97 -0.70 -5.81 8.34
N ASP A 98 -0.88 -7.11 8.18
CA ASP A 98 -2.16 -7.74 7.87
C ASP A 98 -2.60 -8.56 9.08
N VAL A 99 -3.68 -8.12 9.71
CA VAL A 99 -4.21 -8.75 10.92
C VAL A 99 -5.21 -9.87 10.63
N ASN A 100 -5.62 -10.03 9.37
CA ASN A 100 -6.54 -11.07 8.93
C ASN A 100 -5.81 -12.30 8.35
N GLY A 101 -4.57 -12.11 7.88
CA GLY A 101 -3.70 -13.19 7.44
C GLY A 101 -4.26 -13.92 6.22
N LEU A 102 -4.27 -15.27 6.21
CA LEU A 102 -4.73 -16.03 5.04
C LEU A 102 -6.25 -16.02 4.80
N LYS A 103 -7.03 -15.29 5.60
CA LYS A 103 -8.50 -15.23 5.50
C LYS A 103 -8.97 -14.27 4.39
N ASN A 104 -8.51 -14.51 3.18
CA ASN A 104 -8.82 -13.70 2.00
C ASN A 104 -10.34 -13.56 1.74
N PRO A 105 -10.78 -12.47 1.05
CA PRO A 105 -9.96 -11.37 0.53
C PRO A 105 -9.60 -10.34 1.60
N ASN A 106 -8.37 -9.83 1.56
CA ASN A 106 -7.90 -8.78 2.46
C ASN A 106 -7.92 -7.41 1.79
N GLN A 107 -8.14 -6.37 2.59
CA GLN A 107 -8.18 -4.99 2.12
C GLN A 107 -7.45 -4.04 3.08
N PHE A 108 -6.67 -3.12 2.53
CA PHE A 108 -6.11 -2.02 3.30
C PHE A 108 -7.21 -1.16 3.93
N GLY A 109 -6.96 -0.66 5.13
CA GLY A 109 -7.94 0.14 5.88
C GLY A 109 -9.05 -0.67 6.56
N ARG A 110 -9.02 -2.00 6.42
CA ARG A 110 -9.92 -2.94 7.12
C ARG A 110 -9.14 -4.08 7.76
N ASP A 111 -8.35 -4.77 6.94
CA ASP A 111 -7.61 -5.99 7.30
C ASP A 111 -6.10 -5.74 7.35
N ALA A 112 -5.62 -4.80 6.54
CA ALA A 112 -4.21 -4.43 6.45
C ALA A 112 -3.97 -2.93 6.69
N PHE A 113 -2.83 -2.60 7.28
CA PHE A 113 -2.46 -1.24 7.69
C PHE A 113 -0.98 -0.96 7.44
N GLY A 114 -0.66 0.30 7.11
CA GLY A 114 0.70 0.75 6.82
C GLY A 114 1.25 1.75 7.85
N LEU A 115 2.50 1.56 8.24
CA LEU A 115 3.33 2.49 8.99
C LEU A 115 4.57 2.86 8.17
N GLN A 116 5.06 4.06 8.37
CA GLN A 116 6.34 4.51 7.84
C GLN A 116 7.30 4.87 8.99
N VAL A 117 8.56 4.49 8.83
CA VAL A 117 9.64 4.86 9.73
C VAL A 117 10.39 6.03 9.12
N THR A 118 10.51 7.13 9.86
CA THR A 118 11.38 8.26 9.52
C THR A 118 12.50 8.35 10.55
N LYS A 119 13.42 9.30 10.41
CA LYS A 119 14.45 9.53 11.45
C LYS A 119 13.86 9.92 12.79
N GLN A 120 12.76 10.67 12.76
CA GLN A 120 12.22 11.28 13.97
C GLN A 120 11.25 10.35 14.70
N ARG A 121 10.51 9.52 13.96
CA ARG A 121 9.44 8.70 14.54
C ARG A 121 8.94 7.61 13.60
N VAL A 122 8.15 6.70 14.17
CA VAL A 122 7.23 5.85 13.42
C VAL A 122 5.88 6.57 13.34
N GLU A 123 5.29 6.63 12.16
CA GLU A 123 4.00 7.26 11.94
C GLU A 123 3.16 6.48 10.90
N VAL A 124 1.88 6.82 10.77
CA VAL A 124 1.00 6.21 9.77
C VAL A 124 1.55 6.44 8.36
N GLU A 125 1.59 5.40 7.53
CA GLU A 125 2.00 5.51 6.12
C GLU A 125 1.09 6.52 5.41
N GLY A 126 1.69 7.54 4.79
CA GLY A 126 0.94 8.67 4.25
C GLY A 126 0.21 8.42 2.93
N TRP A 127 0.32 7.23 2.34
CA TRP A 127 -0.30 6.92 1.05
C TRP A 127 -1.74 6.43 1.24
N SER A 128 -2.71 7.23 0.78
CA SER A 128 -4.15 7.00 1.04
C SER A 128 -4.62 5.59 0.69
N PHE A 129 -4.11 5.01 -0.39
CA PHE A 129 -4.44 3.65 -0.84
C PHE A 129 -4.09 2.54 0.16
N VAL A 130 -3.24 2.79 1.17
CA VAL A 130 -2.93 1.80 2.23
C VAL A 130 -3.69 2.04 3.53
N GLY A 131 -4.84 2.73 3.46
CA GLY A 131 -5.76 2.81 4.59
C GLY A 131 -5.33 3.79 5.68
N THR A 132 -4.61 4.85 5.29
CA THR A 132 -4.14 5.93 6.19
C THR A 132 -5.25 6.45 7.09
N ALA A 133 -6.45 6.69 6.53
CA ALA A 133 -7.59 7.24 7.27
C ALA A 133 -8.10 6.27 8.35
N SER A 134 -8.30 4.99 8.01
CA SER A 134 -8.69 3.97 9.00
C SER A 134 -7.68 3.84 10.13
N LEU A 135 -6.38 3.77 9.83
CA LEU A 135 -5.38 3.61 10.89
C LEU A 135 -5.36 4.85 11.80
N ARG A 136 -5.52 6.06 11.25
CA ARG A 136 -5.64 7.28 12.06
C ARG A 136 -6.88 7.24 12.97
N ASN A 137 -8.03 6.82 12.45
CA ASN A 137 -9.26 6.69 13.23
C ASN A 137 -9.08 5.71 14.40
N ILE A 138 -8.50 4.53 14.14
CA ILE A 138 -8.17 3.53 15.18
C ILE A 138 -7.29 4.16 16.26
N LEU A 139 -6.19 4.81 15.86
CA LEU A 139 -5.24 5.41 16.80
C LEU A 139 -5.80 6.59 17.60
N SER A 140 -6.83 7.27 17.08
CA SER A 140 -7.54 8.34 17.79
C SER A 140 -8.73 7.84 18.61
N GLY A 141 -9.03 6.55 18.60
CA GLY A 141 -10.24 5.99 19.25
C GLY A 141 -11.55 6.31 18.52
N LYS A 142 -11.49 6.71 17.25
CA LYS A 142 -12.67 6.91 16.41
C LYS A 142 -13.04 5.57 15.77
N ASP A 143 -14.20 5.04 16.13
CA ASP A 143 -14.71 3.75 15.66
C ASP A 143 -15.27 3.83 14.23
N GLU A 144 -14.40 4.06 13.24
CA GLU A 144 -14.77 4.15 11.84
C GLU A 144 -13.65 3.67 10.92
N PHE A 145 -13.94 2.70 10.06
CA PHE A 145 -13.06 2.32 8.96
C PHE A 145 -13.42 3.08 7.69
N VAL A 146 -12.40 3.56 6.97
CA VAL A 146 -12.52 4.32 5.73
C VAL A 146 -11.91 3.51 4.59
N TYR A 147 -12.78 2.87 3.80
CA TYR A 147 -12.41 2.10 2.61
C TYR A 147 -13.59 2.00 1.63
N THR A 148 -13.31 1.68 0.36
CA THR A 148 -14.31 1.50 -0.69
C THR A 148 -14.42 0.01 -1.02
N ASN A 149 -15.62 -0.54 -1.09
CA ASN A 149 -15.79 -1.93 -1.52
C ASN A 149 -15.72 -2.03 -3.06
N TYR A 150 -14.84 -2.89 -3.56
CA TYR A 150 -14.71 -3.26 -4.98
C TYR A 150 -14.10 -4.66 -5.10
N ALA A 151 -14.22 -5.26 -6.28
CA ALA A 151 -13.51 -6.46 -6.69
C ALA A 151 -12.43 -6.10 -7.72
N LYS A 152 -11.35 -6.90 -7.77
CA LYS A 152 -10.29 -6.75 -8.77
C LYS A 152 -10.86 -6.94 -10.19
N GLY A 153 -10.54 -6.02 -11.10
CA GLY A 153 -11.00 -6.08 -12.50
C GLY A 153 -12.34 -5.39 -12.76
N ASP A 154 -12.99 -4.84 -11.73
CA ASP A 154 -14.20 -4.03 -11.89
C ASP A 154 -13.91 -2.82 -12.79
N LYS A 155 -14.82 -2.51 -13.71
CA LYS A 155 -14.70 -1.32 -14.56
C LYS A 155 -15.22 -0.09 -13.83
N VAL A 156 -14.39 0.93 -13.71
CA VAL A 156 -14.78 2.24 -13.17
C VAL A 156 -15.18 3.15 -14.32
N LYS A 157 -16.30 3.86 -14.17
CA LYS A 157 -16.74 4.92 -15.08
C LYS A 157 -16.30 6.27 -14.50
N PHE A 158 -15.77 7.15 -15.35
CA PHE A 158 -15.26 8.46 -15.00
C PHE A 158 -16.04 9.56 -15.71
#